data_AF-A0A937V5Z1-F1
#
_entry.id   AF-A0A937V5Z1-F1
#
_cell.length_a   1.000
_cell.length_b   1.000
_cell.length_c   1.000
_cell.angle_alpha   90.00
_cell.angle_beta   90.00
_cell.angle_gamma   90.00
#
_symmetry.space_group_name_H-M   'P 1'
#
loop_
_entity.id
_entity.type
_entity.pdbx_description
1 polymer ?
#
loop_
_entity_poly.entity_id
_entity_poly.type
_entity_poly.pdbx_seq_one_letter_code
_entity_poly.pdbx_strand_id
1 'polypeptide(L)'
;MVFNWAQSRVSIEEARTIAFCTMVAFEWFRAFNARSDEHTVFKLGVLSNRWLLMTISLAIMLQVAVVYTPFLQMAFNTVPIGIDKWGIAILAGGSLFLIEEIRKVLFPRLFTIGKWRPLS
;
A
#
# COMPACT_ATOMS: atom_id res chain seq x y z
N MET A 1 -11.38 5.65 -34.69
CA MET A 1 -11.10 6.92 -33.98
C MET A 1 -11.05 6.77 -32.45
N VAL A 2 -11.85 5.88 -31.83
CA VAL A 2 -11.76 5.57 -30.38
C VAL A 2 -10.49 4.77 -30.00
N PHE A 3 -9.99 3.93 -30.91
CA PHE A 3 -8.80 3.10 -30.67
C PHE A 3 -7.49 3.92 -30.53
N ASN A 4 -7.34 5.04 -31.26
CA ASN A 4 -6.15 5.91 -31.16
C ASN A 4 -6.14 6.75 -29.86
N TRP A 5 -7.32 6.98 -29.26
CA TRP A 5 -7.45 7.62 -27.95
C TRP A 5 -7.24 6.62 -26.79
N ALA A 6 -7.54 5.33 -27.02
CA ALA A 6 -7.24 4.24 -26.09
C ALA A 6 -5.77 3.78 -26.14
N GLN A 7 -5.10 3.92 -27.29
CA GLN A 7 -3.71 3.50 -27.51
C GLN A 7 -2.67 4.51 -26.97
N SER A 8 -3.08 5.71 -26.55
CA SER A 8 -2.17 6.79 -26.08
C SER A 8 -2.25 7.14 -24.59
N ARG A 9 -3.00 6.39 -23.77
CA ARG A 9 -3.28 6.81 -22.38
C ARG A 9 -2.38 6.21 -21.30
N VAL A 10 -1.80 5.03 -21.52
CA VAL A 10 -0.76 4.47 -20.65
C VAL A 10 0.04 3.46 -21.47
N SER A 11 1.34 3.66 -21.65
CA SER A 11 2.21 2.61 -22.22
C SER A 11 2.20 1.36 -21.33
N ILE A 12 2.44 0.16 -21.87
CA ILE A 12 2.47 -1.08 -21.07
C ILE A 12 3.46 -0.95 -19.89
N GLU A 13 4.55 -0.23 -20.11
CA GLU A 13 5.58 0.06 -19.11
C GLU A 13 5.06 0.96 -17.98
N GLU A 14 4.31 2.02 -18.31
CA GLU A 14 3.67 2.85 -17.30
C GLU A 14 2.61 2.06 -16.51
N ALA A 15 1.80 1.22 -17.17
CA ALA A 15 0.79 0.42 -16.48
C ALA A 15 1.43 -0.57 -15.49
N ARG A 16 2.54 -1.21 -15.89
CA ARG A 16 3.34 -2.05 -15.01
C ARG A 16 3.93 -1.27 -13.84
N THR A 17 4.40 -0.05 -14.08
CA THR A 17 4.95 0.80 -13.03
C THR A 17 3.87 1.23 -12.03
N ILE A 18 2.67 1.60 -12.50
CA ILE A 18 1.54 1.96 -11.64
C ILE A 18 1.11 0.75 -10.80
N ALA A 19 1.02 -0.44 -11.42
CA ALA A 19 0.70 -1.67 -10.71
C ALA A 19 1.75 -2.00 -9.63
N PHE A 20 3.04 -1.86 -9.97
CA PHE A 20 4.14 -2.03 -9.02
C PHE A 20 4.06 -1.04 -7.86
N CYS A 21 3.88 0.25 -8.14
CA CYS A 21 3.73 1.29 -7.10
C CYS A 21 2.52 1.03 -6.22
N THR A 22 1.41 0.59 -6.81
CA THR A 22 0.18 0.24 -6.08
C THR A 22 0.42 -0.97 -5.16
N MET A 23 1.12 -2.00 -5.64
CA MET A 23 1.48 -3.17 -4.84
C MET A 23 2.40 -2.79 -3.66
N VAL A 24 3.42 -1.98 -3.90
CA VAL A 24 4.32 -1.53 -2.82
C VAL A 24 3.59 -0.62 -1.82
N ALA A 25 2.71 0.26 -2.30
CA ALA A 25 1.85 1.04 -1.43
C ALA A 25 0.95 0.15 -0.57
N PHE A 26 0.37 -0.92 -1.13
CA PHE A 26 -0.38 -1.91 -0.37
C PHE A 26 0.46 -2.53 0.76
N GLU A 27 1.73 -2.86 0.52
CA GLU A 27 2.60 -3.40 1.56
C GLU A 27 2.82 -2.40 2.71
N TRP A 28 2.91 -1.08 2.42
CA TRP A 28 2.97 -0.07 3.48
C TRP A 28 1.71 -0.09 4.35
N PHE A 29 0.52 -0.12 3.74
CA PHE A 29 -0.75 -0.19 4.46
C PHE A 29 -0.94 -1.52 5.19
N ARG A 30 -0.48 -2.63 4.61
CA ARG A 30 -0.48 -3.95 5.24
C ARG A 30 0.44 -3.98 6.46
N ALA A 31 1.62 -3.38 6.40
CA ALA A 31 2.52 -3.26 7.54
C ALA A 31 1.88 -2.46 8.69
N PHE A 32 1.14 -1.40 8.38
CA PHE A 32 0.33 -0.68 9.38
C PHE A 32 -0.76 -1.56 9.98
N ASN A 33 -1.48 -2.34 9.16
CA ASN A 33 -2.56 -3.20 9.63
C ASN A 33 -2.08 -4.42 10.42
N ALA A 34 -0.99 -5.06 10.00
CA ALA A 34 -0.39 -6.23 10.64
C ALA A 34 0.18 -5.92 12.03
N ARG A 35 0.48 -4.66 12.34
CA ARG A 35 0.85 -4.24 13.70
C ARG A 35 -0.31 -4.44 14.70
N SER A 36 -1.56 -4.46 14.24
CA SER A 36 -2.70 -4.65 15.15
C SER A 36 -3.80 -5.49 14.54
N ASP A 37 -3.88 -6.75 14.96
CA ASP A 37 -4.97 -7.66 14.59
C ASP A 37 -6.32 -7.31 15.26
N GLU A 38 -6.30 -6.63 16.40
CA GLU A 38 -7.52 -6.43 17.23
C GLU A 38 -7.84 -4.96 17.57
N HIS A 39 -6.95 -4.01 17.29
CA HIS A 39 -7.19 -2.59 17.61
C HIS A 39 -7.06 -1.70 16.36
N THR A 40 -8.04 -0.80 16.22
CA THR A 40 -8.10 0.23 15.17
C THR A 40 -6.84 1.10 15.22
N VAL A 41 -6.25 1.40 14.06
CA VAL A 41 -4.99 2.16 13.93
C VAL A 41 -5.12 3.57 14.56
N PHE A 42 -6.32 4.15 14.55
CA PHE A 42 -6.66 5.40 15.25
C PHE A 42 -6.61 5.31 16.78
N LYS A 43 -6.90 4.15 17.38
CA LYS A 43 -6.95 3.98 18.84
C LYS A 43 -5.57 3.74 19.46
N LEU A 44 -4.66 3.14 18.68
CA LEU A 44 -3.27 2.87 19.08
C LEU A 44 -2.31 4.04 18.83
N GLY A 45 -2.74 5.02 18.04
CA GLY A 45 -1.89 6.12 17.59
C GLY A 45 -0.93 5.68 16.49
N VAL A 46 -1.12 6.22 15.29
CA VAL A 46 -0.27 5.96 14.10
C VAL A 46 1.22 6.23 14.39
N LEU A 47 1.50 7.16 15.30
CA LEU A 47 2.85 7.62 15.67
C LEU A 47 3.48 6.88 16.85
N SER A 48 2.79 5.91 17.47
CA SER A 48 3.26 5.26 18.69
C SER A 48 4.51 4.37 18.46
N ASN A 49 4.68 3.79 17.26
CA ASN A 49 5.83 2.94 16.95
C ASN A 49 6.75 3.60 15.92
N ARG A 50 7.82 4.19 16.44
CA ARG A 50 8.89 4.81 15.66
C ARG A 50 9.54 3.84 14.69
N TRP A 51 9.71 2.56 15.05
CA TRP A 51 10.29 1.56 14.16
C TRP A 51 9.42 1.28 12.94
N LEU A 52 8.10 1.20 13.12
CA LEU A 52 7.17 1.02 12.00
C LEU A 52 7.26 2.22 11.03
N LEU A 53 7.26 3.44 11.58
CA LEU A 53 7.42 4.65 10.77
C LEU A 53 8.76 4.70 10.04
N MET A 54 9.86 4.30 10.70
CA MET A 54 11.18 4.23 10.07
C MET A 54 11.19 3.24 8.89
N THR A 55 10.65 2.03 9.08
CA THR A 55 10.60 1.02 8.01
C THR A 55 9.75 1.47 6.84
N ILE A 56 8.58 2.08 7.09
CA ILE A 56 7.70 2.57 6.03
C ILE A 56 8.31 3.78 5.33
N SER A 57 8.94 4.70 6.08
CA SER A 57 9.65 5.84 5.50
C SER A 57 10.82 5.39 4.62
N LEU A 58 11.58 4.39 5.07
CA LEU A 58 12.65 3.80 4.27
C LEU A 58 12.09 3.13 3.00
N ALA A 59 10.98 2.40 3.11
CA ALA A 59 10.32 1.78 1.96
C ALA A 59 9.82 2.81 0.94
N ILE A 60 9.26 3.93 1.40
CA ILE A 60 8.85 5.05 0.53
C ILE A 60 10.07 5.65 -0.17
N MET A 61 11.16 5.90 0.56
CA MET A 61 12.40 6.44 -0.03
C MET A 61 12.97 5.50 -1.10
N LEU A 62 13.03 4.20 -0.82
CA LEU A 62 13.49 3.21 -1.79
C LEU A 62 12.57 3.13 -3.00
N GLN A 63 11.25 3.20 -2.81
CA GLN A 63 10.29 3.22 -3.92
C GLN A 63 10.51 4.42 -4.84
N VAL A 64 10.67 5.62 -4.28
CA VAL A 64 10.99 6.83 -5.04
C VAL A 64 12.33 6.66 -5.75
N ALA A 65 13.34 6.11 -5.10
CA ALA A 65 14.64 5.82 -5.73
C ALA A 65 14.50 4.88 -6.93
N VAL A 66 13.71 3.81 -6.83
CA VAL A 66 13.48 2.86 -7.94
C VAL A 66 12.75 3.52 -9.12
N VAL A 67 11.81 4.44 -8.84
CA VAL A 67 11.01 5.10 -9.89
C VAL A 67 11.77 6.23 -10.59
N TYR A 68 12.75 6.87 -9.95
CA TYR A 68 13.46 8.02 -10.55
C TYR A 68 14.95 7.78 -10.84
N THR A 69 15.54 6.66 -10.41
CA THR A 69 16.94 6.35 -10.69
C THR A 69 17.06 5.51 -11.97
N PRO A 70 17.76 5.98 -13.02
CA PRO A 70 17.81 5.30 -14.33
C PRO A 70 18.42 3.89 -14.27
N PHE A 71 19.39 3.66 -13.38
CA PHE A 71 19.95 2.31 -13.16
C PHE A 71 18.92 1.33 -12.61
N LEU A 72 18.10 1.77 -11.66
CA LEU A 72 17.06 0.93 -11.06
C LEU A 72 15.85 0.77 -11.99
N GLN A 73 15.52 1.81 -12.76
CA GLN A 73 14.48 1.73 -13.79
C GLN A 73 14.75 0.62 -14.80
N MET A 74 16.01 0.46 -15.24
CA MET A 74 16.40 -0.62 -16.14
C MET A 74 16.31 -2.00 -15.48
N ALA A 75 16.68 -2.12 -14.21
CA ALA A 75 16.61 -3.39 -13.48
C ALA A 75 15.16 -3.83 -13.20
N PHE A 76 14.28 -2.89 -12.84
CA PHE A 76 12.89 -3.16 -12.46
C PHE A 76 11.88 -2.94 -13.60
N ASN A 77 12.34 -2.52 -14.78
CA ASN A 77 11.51 -2.12 -15.92
C ASN A 77 10.42 -1.11 -15.51
N THR A 78 10.81 -0.09 -14.73
CA THR A 78 9.93 0.99 -14.29
C THR A 78 10.19 2.25 -15.09
N VAL A 79 9.15 3.07 -15.27
CA VAL A 79 9.24 4.37 -15.94
C VAL A 79 8.85 5.48 -14.97
N PRO A 80 9.42 6.69 -15.10
CA PRO A 80 9.07 7.78 -14.20
C PRO A 80 7.59 8.13 -14.39
N ILE A 81 6.82 8.08 -13.31
CA ILE A 81 5.41 8.43 -13.32
C ILE A 81 5.18 9.83 -12.75
N GLY A 82 4.19 10.53 -13.30
CA GLY A 82 3.75 11.83 -12.81
C GLY A 82 3.05 11.72 -11.44
N ILE A 83 2.98 12.86 -10.74
CA ILE A 83 2.38 12.95 -9.39
C ILE A 83 0.87 12.64 -9.39
N ASP A 84 0.22 12.85 -10.54
CA ASP A 84 -1.17 12.46 -10.81
C ASP A 84 -1.37 10.95 -10.68
N LYS A 85 -0.46 10.15 -11.24
CA LYS A 85 -0.53 8.69 -11.20
C LYS A 85 -0.13 8.13 -9.83
N TRP A 86 0.75 8.81 -9.11
CA TRP A 86 1.01 8.53 -7.69
C TRP A 86 -0.24 8.64 -6.84
N GLY A 87 -1.07 9.66 -7.09
CA GLY A 87 -2.36 9.83 -6.42
C GLY A 87 -3.26 8.60 -6.58
N ILE A 88 -3.32 8.03 -7.79
CA ILE A 88 -4.10 6.82 -8.07
C ILE A 88 -3.57 5.61 -7.29
N ALA A 89 -2.25 5.40 -7.28
CA ALA A 89 -1.63 4.29 -6.56
C ALA A 89 -1.86 4.37 -5.04
N ILE A 90 -1.74 5.59 -4.48
CA ILE A 90 -1.99 5.83 -3.06
C ILE A 90 -3.47 5.69 -2.72
N LEU A 91 -4.39 6.19 -3.57
CA LEU A 91 -5.84 6.05 -3.38
C LEU A 91 -6.27 4.58 -3.44
N ALA A 92 -5.74 3.81 -4.39
CA ALA A 92 -5.96 2.37 -4.48
C ALA A 92 -5.44 1.68 -3.20
N GLY A 93 -4.21 2.00 -2.79
CA GLY A 93 -3.62 1.55 -1.52
C GLY A 93 -4.49 1.84 -0.29
N GLY A 94 -4.92 3.09 -0.17
CA GLY A 94 -5.74 3.60 0.93
C GLY A 94 -7.15 2.99 0.95
N SER A 95 -7.71 2.60 -0.19
CA SER A 95 -9.02 1.94 -0.25
C SER A 95 -9.01 0.61 0.51
N LEU A 96 -7.94 -0.20 0.39
CA LEU A 96 -7.79 -1.42 1.17
C LEU A 96 -7.60 -1.11 2.65
N PHE A 97 -6.82 -0.08 2.98
CA PHE A 97 -6.66 0.35 4.37
C PHE A 97 -8.01 0.71 5.01
N LEU A 98 -8.87 1.44 4.29
CA LEU A 98 -10.22 1.78 4.74
C LEU A 98 -11.10 0.53 4.92
N ILE A 99 -11.03 -0.43 3.99
CA ILE A 99 -11.77 -1.70 4.11
C ILE A 99 -11.35 -2.49 5.35
N GLU A 100 -10.04 -2.56 5.62
CA GLU A 100 -9.48 -3.23 6.80
C GLU A 100 -9.91 -2.55 8.12
N GLU A 101 -9.86 -1.21 8.17
CA GLU A 101 -10.31 -0.45 9.34
C GLU A 101 -11.81 -0.60 9.57
N ILE A 102 -12.63 -0.55 8.51
CA ILE A 102 -14.09 -0.80 8.61
C ILE A 102 -14.34 -2.21 9.14
N ARG A 103 -13.61 -3.22 8.67
CA ARG A 103 -13.73 -4.59 9.18
C ARG A 103 -13.40 -4.66 10.67
N LYS A 104 -12.31 -4.03 11.12
CA LYS A 104 -11.92 -3.98 12.54
C LYS A 104 -12.97 -3.27 13.40
N VAL A 105 -13.60 -2.22 12.88
CA VAL A 105 -14.66 -1.48 13.59
C VAL A 105 -15.96 -2.30 13.68
N LEU A 106 -16.37 -2.96 12.58
CA LEU A 106 -17.62 -3.73 12.54
C LEU A 106 -17.50 -5.10 13.23
N PHE A 107 -16.35 -5.75 13.14
CA PHE A 107 -16.11 -7.10 13.70
C PHE A 107 -14.83 -7.18 14.56
N PRO A 108 -14.74 -6.42 15.67
CA PRO A 108 -13.54 -6.39 16.51
C PRO A 108 -13.22 -7.73 17.19
N ARG A 109 -14.17 -8.68 17.21
CA ARG A 109 -14.01 -9.99 17.87
C ARG A 109 -13.87 -11.19 16.92
N LEU A 110 -13.79 -10.98 15.61
CA LEU A 110 -13.78 -12.07 14.63
C LEU A 110 -12.63 -13.08 14.88
N PHE A 111 -11.44 -12.59 15.26
CA PHE A 111 -10.27 -13.43 15.57
C PHE A 111 -10.28 -14.02 16.99
N THR A 112 -10.94 -13.40 17.96
CA THR A 112 -11.11 -13.97 19.32
C THR A 112 -12.04 -15.19 19.37
N ILE A 113 -12.92 -15.38 18.38
CA ILE A 113 -13.82 -16.54 18.32
C ILE A 113 -13.03 -17.85 18.03
N GLY A 114 -11.89 -17.75 17.35
CA GLY A 114 -11.03 -18.89 17.02
C GLY A 114 -9.90 -19.20 18.01
N LYS A 115 -9.66 -18.33 19.01
CA LYS A 115 -8.65 -18.58 20.05
C LYS A 115 -9.24 -19.57 21.07
N TRP A 116 -8.81 -20.82 20.98
CA TRP A 116 -9.09 -21.87 21.98
C TRP A 116 -8.90 -21.31 23.39
N ARG A 117 -9.97 -21.33 24.18
CA ARG A 117 -9.89 -21.10 25.63
C ARG A 117 -9.54 -22.45 26.27
N PRO A 118 -8.33 -22.66 26.82
CA PRO A 118 -8.11 -23.83 27.65
C PRO A 118 -9.03 -23.71 28.86
N LEU A 119 -9.93 -24.68 28.99
CA LEU A 119 -10.78 -24.84 30.17
C LEU A 119 -9.84 -25.12 31.35
N SER A 120 -9.71 -24.15 32.27
CA SER A 120 -9.17 -24.37 33.60
C SER A 120 -10.25 -24.98 34.50
#